data_AF-A0A2N5FQS9-F1
#
_entry.id   AF-A0A2N5FQS9-F1
#
_cell.length_a   1.000
_cell.length_b   1.000
_cell.length_c   1.000
_cell.angle_alpha   90.00
_cell.angle_beta   90.00
_cell.angle_gamma   90.00
#
_symmetry.space_group_name_H-M   'P 1'
#
loop_
_entity.id
_entity.type
_entity.pdbx_description
1 polymer ?
#
loop_
_entity_poly.entity_id
_entity_poly.type
_entity_poly.pdbx_seq_one_letter_code
_entity_poly.pdbx_strand_id
1 'polypeptide(L)'
;MGIEAAFEEFVEYLQDIKLEDKETRLKRITKKLNKTYYEGNDSEVEHFLLVGSLGRHTAINGVSDVDAAFVLPREVYNQFNKRSGNKQSQLLQDVKSTLLELSPRTIIRGDGQVVVLEYKDYDVELLPCFELEDGSFLYPDSNNGGRWRTTNPLPEITASEIKIDETNGHFKNVCNLVRAWKNQQGFKMGGLLIDTLVYKFFNQNTKYNEAEFSDYPQLLKDLFYFLKELDKEQEYWKALGSNQHVYNKDGKFVTKAKNAYNKIKDIGNDSNEMYAKMQELFGTKFPNLVEEQVEKSLFTQFASKNTEEFIEDRYPVDIRYSVSIDCFVSQDGWRDRTPLRHLPFLRSDKRLEFSIEPLDVDWDYDVLWKVRNVGEIAHQRDKIRGEITEGNLGKYRHKERTEFKGEHYVEVYIIKNGIVVARDKIDVPINIDRARISV
;
A
#
# COMPACT_ATOMS: atom_id res chain seq x y z
N MET A 1 -27.11 1.26 -8.25
CA MET A 1 -25.83 1.81 -8.75
C MET A 1 -25.26 0.80 -9.73
N GLY A 2 -24.87 1.23 -10.93
CA GLY A 2 -24.17 0.38 -11.90
C GLY A 2 -22.70 0.19 -11.52
N ILE A 3 -21.99 -0.72 -12.19
CA ILE A 3 -20.61 -1.05 -11.81
C ILE A 3 -19.66 0.07 -12.20
N GLU A 4 -20.01 0.78 -13.28
CA GLU A 4 -19.41 2.04 -13.70
C GLU A 4 -19.36 3.07 -12.57
N ALA A 5 -20.50 3.34 -11.92
CA ALA A 5 -20.60 4.31 -10.84
C ALA A 5 -19.87 3.84 -9.58
N ALA A 6 -19.83 2.53 -9.33
CA ALA A 6 -19.02 1.97 -8.24
C ALA A 6 -17.52 2.18 -8.47
N PHE A 7 -17.04 2.04 -9.71
CA PHE A 7 -15.65 2.35 -10.05
C PHE A 7 -15.35 3.83 -9.98
N GLU A 8 -16.25 4.68 -10.47
CA GLU A 8 -16.11 6.13 -10.41
C GLU A 8 -16.01 6.60 -8.96
N GLU A 9 -16.97 6.24 -8.11
CA GLU A 9 -16.98 6.57 -6.67
C GLU A 9 -15.71 6.05 -5.96
N PHE A 10 -15.29 4.82 -6.28
CA PHE A 10 -14.08 4.26 -5.67
C PHE A 10 -12.80 4.98 -6.11
N VAL A 11 -12.70 5.36 -7.39
CA VAL A 11 -11.56 6.13 -7.89
C VAL A 11 -11.54 7.53 -7.28
N GLU A 12 -12.69 8.19 -7.14
CA GLU A 12 -12.79 9.47 -6.43
C GLU A 12 -12.32 9.34 -4.98
N TYR A 13 -12.79 8.31 -4.26
CA TYR A 13 -12.32 8.00 -2.90
C TYR A 13 -10.81 7.78 -2.82
N LEU A 14 -10.23 7.04 -3.79
CA LEU A 14 -8.79 6.82 -3.86
C LEU A 14 -8.01 8.10 -4.16
N GLN A 15 -8.61 9.09 -4.83
CA GLN A 15 -7.95 10.34 -5.19
C GLN A 15 -8.20 11.49 -4.20
N ASP A 16 -9.10 11.32 -3.23
CA ASP A 16 -9.33 12.23 -2.12
C ASP A 16 -8.16 12.19 -1.11
N ILE A 17 -7.00 12.72 -1.53
CA ILE A 17 -5.79 12.81 -0.71
C ILE A 17 -5.85 14.12 0.07
N LYS A 18 -5.89 14.01 1.40
CA LYS A 18 -5.80 15.17 2.30
C LYS A 18 -4.39 15.77 2.29
N LEU A 19 -4.18 16.77 1.44
CA LEU A 19 -2.89 17.43 1.23
C LEU A 19 -2.74 18.76 1.97
N GLU A 20 -3.80 19.43 2.41
CA GLU A 20 -3.72 20.82 2.92
C GLU A 20 -2.68 21.01 4.05
N ASP A 21 -2.72 20.13 5.06
CA ASP A 21 -1.76 20.14 6.16
C ASP A 21 -0.34 19.78 5.69
N LYS A 22 -0.23 18.87 4.70
CA LYS A 22 1.05 18.44 4.12
C LYS A 22 1.68 19.60 3.34
N GLU A 23 0.93 20.23 2.45
CA GLU A 23 1.36 21.38 1.65
C GLU A 23 1.81 22.56 2.52
N THR A 24 1.05 22.87 3.57
CA THR A 24 1.42 23.95 4.51
C THR A 24 2.76 23.65 5.17
N ARG A 25 3.01 22.40 5.56
CA ARG A 25 4.31 22.00 6.14
C ARG A 25 5.42 22.01 5.11
N LEU A 26 5.18 21.51 3.89
CA LEU A 26 6.17 21.54 2.80
C LEU A 26 6.58 22.98 2.46
N LYS A 27 5.64 23.91 2.34
CA LYS A 27 5.93 25.35 2.12
C LYS A 27 6.84 25.92 3.21
N ARG A 28 6.58 25.59 4.48
CA ARG A 28 7.42 26.02 5.61
C ARG A 28 8.83 25.41 5.57
N ILE A 29 8.94 24.13 5.23
CA ILE A 29 10.22 23.43 5.04
C ILE A 29 11.02 24.11 3.92
N THR A 30 10.40 24.27 2.75
CA THR A 30 10.99 24.93 1.57
C THR A 30 11.51 26.32 1.92
N LYS A 31 10.68 27.14 2.56
CA LYS A 31 11.06 28.49 2.98
C LYS A 31 12.23 28.50 3.96
N LYS A 32 12.25 27.60 4.94
CA LYS A 32 13.37 27.51 5.90
C LYS A 32 14.69 27.17 5.19
N LEU A 33 14.65 26.21 4.27
CA LEU A 33 15.83 25.80 3.52
C LEU A 33 16.28 26.90 2.56
N ASN A 34 15.35 27.54 1.83
CA ASN A 34 15.63 28.70 0.99
C ASN A 34 16.30 29.83 1.77
N LYS A 35 15.78 30.19 2.95
CA LYS A 35 16.42 31.21 3.79
C LYS A 35 17.84 30.87 4.18
N THR A 36 18.10 29.59 4.43
CA THR A 36 19.39 29.12 4.95
C THR A 36 20.43 29.01 3.86
N TYR A 37 20.06 28.48 2.69
CA TYR A 37 21.00 28.16 1.62
C TYR A 37 21.02 29.18 0.47
N TYR A 38 20.00 30.00 0.32
CA TYR A 38 19.86 30.99 -0.77
C TYR A 38 19.73 32.43 -0.23
N GLU A 39 20.71 32.89 0.55
CA GLU A 39 20.87 34.30 0.97
C GLU A 39 19.60 34.96 1.56
N GLY A 40 18.80 34.20 2.33
CA GLY A 40 17.57 34.72 2.94
C GLY A 40 16.33 34.68 2.03
N ASN A 41 16.36 33.96 0.90
CA ASN A 41 15.21 33.77 0.02
C ASN A 41 13.96 33.28 0.80
N ASP A 42 12.85 34.02 0.64
CA ASP A 42 11.59 33.82 1.35
C ASP A 42 10.57 32.93 0.58
N SER A 43 10.94 32.40 -0.59
CA SER A 43 10.08 31.58 -1.44
C SER A 43 9.69 30.27 -0.78
N GLU A 44 8.42 29.90 -0.94
CA GLU A 44 7.80 28.68 -0.41
C GLU A 44 7.73 27.55 -1.45
N VAL A 45 8.20 27.80 -2.68
CA VAL A 45 8.09 26.86 -3.82
C VAL A 45 9.40 26.67 -4.60
N GLU A 46 10.29 27.65 -4.61
CA GLU A 46 11.55 27.53 -5.35
C GLU A 46 12.46 26.46 -4.76
N HIS A 47 13.23 25.82 -5.64
CA HIS A 47 14.21 24.77 -5.34
C HIS A 47 13.64 23.49 -4.71
N PHE A 48 12.31 23.40 -4.55
CA PHE A 48 11.64 22.24 -4.02
C PHE A 48 10.94 21.46 -5.14
N LEU A 49 11.13 20.14 -5.14
CA LEU A 49 10.52 19.23 -6.09
C LEU A 49 9.74 18.18 -5.32
N LEU A 50 8.44 18.10 -5.55
CA LEU A 50 7.65 16.95 -5.11
C LEU A 50 7.93 15.79 -6.06
N VAL A 51 8.41 14.67 -5.53
CA VAL A 51 8.78 13.50 -6.32
C VAL A 51 7.99 12.28 -5.85
N GLY A 52 8.42 11.08 -6.24
CA GLY A 52 7.73 9.86 -5.83
C GLY A 52 6.33 9.74 -6.40
N SER A 53 5.45 9.05 -5.67
CA SER A 53 4.08 8.80 -6.13
C SER A 53 3.21 10.05 -6.19
N LEU A 54 3.44 11.02 -5.29
CA LEU A 54 2.76 12.31 -5.32
C LEU A 54 3.21 13.13 -6.53
N GLY A 55 4.53 13.21 -6.77
CA GLY A 55 5.07 13.90 -7.95
C GLY A 55 4.63 13.28 -9.27
N ARG A 56 4.46 11.95 -9.33
CA ARG A 56 3.91 11.26 -10.51
C ARG A 56 2.37 11.29 -10.60
N HIS A 57 1.68 11.92 -9.66
CA HIS A 57 0.21 12.00 -9.58
C HIS A 57 -0.51 10.63 -9.43
N THR A 58 0.19 9.60 -8.95
CA THR A 58 -0.34 8.23 -8.83
C THR A 58 -0.51 7.75 -7.39
N ALA A 59 -0.23 8.61 -6.40
CA ALA A 59 -0.55 8.35 -5.00
C ALA A 59 -2.07 8.11 -4.80
N ILE A 60 -2.43 7.44 -3.72
CA ILE A 60 -3.82 7.22 -3.30
C ILE A 60 -4.06 7.76 -1.90
N ASN A 61 -5.32 7.91 -1.53
CA ASN A 61 -5.77 8.21 -0.18
C ASN A 61 -5.12 7.23 0.82
N GLY A 62 -4.65 7.77 1.94
CA GLY A 62 -3.83 7.04 2.91
C GLY A 62 -2.33 7.02 2.60
N VAL A 63 -1.86 7.69 1.53
CA VAL A 63 -0.43 7.87 1.28
C VAL A 63 0.27 8.51 2.48
N SER A 64 1.29 7.82 2.97
CA SER A 64 2.03 8.18 4.17
C SER A 64 3.49 8.53 3.89
N ASP A 65 3.99 8.36 2.66
CA ASP A 65 5.30 8.89 2.26
C ASP A 65 5.14 10.12 1.37
N VAL A 66 5.79 11.19 1.78
CA VAL A 66 5.99 12.38 0.96
C VAL A 66 7.45 12.43 0.54
N ASP A 67 7.73 11.94 -0.67
CA ASP A 67 9.05 12.02 -1.26
C ASP A 67 9.27 13.41 -1.85
N ALA A 68 10.32 14.09 -1.41
CA ALA A 68 10.67 15.42 -1.87
C ALA A 68 12.16 15.55 -2.16
N ALA A 69 12.53 16.38 -3.12
CA ALA A 69 13.91 16.81 -3.31
C ALA A 69 14.03 18.31 -3.06
N PHE A 70 15.11 18.73 -2.42
CA PHE A 70 15.48 20.13 -2.30
C PHE A 70 16.81 20.35 -3.00
N VAL A 71 16.79 21.15 -4.05
CA VAL A 71 17.95 21.50 -4.86
C VAL A 71 18.75 22.55 -4.10
N LEU A 72 19.96 22.18 -3.69
CA LEU A 72 20.89 23.05 -2.99
C LEU A 72 21.78 23.82 -3.99
N PRO A 73 22.30 25.00 -3.61
CA PRO A 73 23.27 25.72 -4.43
C PRO A 73 24.57 24.92 -4.61
N ARG A 74 25.21 25.08 -5.76
CA ARG A 74 26.47 24.40 -6.10
C ARG A 74 27.62 24.76 -5.13
N GLU A 75 27.56 25.94 -4.55
CA GLU A 75 28.52 26.44 -3.56
C GLU A 75 28.52 25.57 -2.30
N VAL A 76 27.33 25.10 -1.87
CA VAL A 76 27.18 24.17 -0.74
C VAL A 76 27.88 22.85 -1.07
N TYR A 77 27.67 22.29 -2.27
CA TYR A 77 28.41 21.10 -2.72
C TYR A 77 29.92 21.33 -2.63
N ASN A 78 30.42 22.43 -3.20
CA ASN A 78 31.84 22.76 -3.20
C ASN A 78 32.42 22.89 -1.79
N GLN A 79 31.66 23.44 -0.84
CA GLN A 79 32.06 23.57 0.56
C GLN A 79 32.16 22.20 1.24
N PHE A 80 31.11 21.37 1.15
CA PHE A 80 31.11 20.04 1.77
C PHE A 80 32.12 19.10 1.12
N ASN A 81 32.35 19.22 -0.19
CA ASN A 81 33.25 18.34 -0.92
C ASN A 81 34.74 18.54 -0.54
N LYS A 82 35.09 19.68 0.05
CA LYS A 82 36.42 19.97 0.61
C LYS A 82 36.65 19.37 2.00
N ARG A 83 35.59 18.90 2.68
CA ARG A 83 35.71 18.33 4.03
C ARG A 83 36.27 16.91 3.97
N SER A 84 36.91 16.48 5.06
CA SER A 84 37.36 15.11 5.27
C SER A 84 36.26 14.22 5.85
N GLY A 85 36.42 12.90 5.72
CA GLY A 85 35.47 11.91 6.25
C GLY A 85 34.19 11.79 5.41
N ASN A 86 33.13 11.28 6.03
CA ASN A 86 31.83 11.08 5.37
C ASN A 86 31.09 12.41 5.20
N LYS A 87 31.45 13.16 4.16
CA LYS A 87 30.88 14.48 3.82
C LYS A 87 29.40 14.42 3.46
N GLN A 88 28.91 13.29 2.96
CA GLN A 88 27.50 13.07 2.68
C GLN A 88 26.67 13.00 3.96
N SER A 89 27.15 12.25 4.95
CA SER A 89 26.56 12.27 6.29
C SER A 89 26.59 13.67 6.89
N GLN A 90 27.70 14.39 6.75
CA GLN A 90 27.80 15.78 7.25
C GLN A 90 26.77 16.70 6.59
N LEU A 91 26.51 16.58 5.27
CA LEU A 91 25.48 17.36 4.59
C LEU A 91 24.08 17.02 5.13
N LEU A 92 23.78 15.73 5.32
CA LEU A 92 22.50 15.30 5.89
C LEU A 92 22.31 15.84 7.31
N GLN A 93 23.37 15.86 8.14
CA GLN A 93 23.30 16.45 9.48
C GLN A 93 23.10 17.96 9.46
N ASP A 94 23.68 18.67 8.50
CA ASP A 94 23.51 20.11 8.32
C ASP A 94 22.06 20.45 7.97
N VAL A 95 21.49 19.77 6.96
CA VAL A 95 20.07 19.93 6.58
C VAL A 95 19.15 19.55 7.74
N LYS A 96 19.42 18.43 8.42
CA LYS A 96 18.68 18.03 9.63
C LYS A 96 18.71 19.13 10.71
N SER A 97 19.88 19.70 10.98
CA SER A 97 20.02 20.75 12.00
C SER A 97 19.23 21.99 11.63
N THR A 98 19.29 22.41 10.37
CA THR A 98 18.48 23.49 9.81
C THR A 98 16.98 23.27 10.01
N LEU A 99 16.50 22.04 9.79
CA LEU A 99 15.08 21.70 9.95
C LEU A 99 14.66 21.57 11.42
N LEU A 100 15.55 21.14 12.32
CA LEU A 100 15.30 21.13 13.76
C LEU A 100 15.07 22.54 14.32
N GLU A 101 15.70 23.57 13.76
CA GLU A 101 15.43 24.96 14.14
C GLU A 101 13.98 25.39 13.81
N LEU A 102 13.39 24.85 12.74
CA LEU A 102 12.01 25.12 12.34
C LEU A 102 11.00 24.33 13.19
N SER A 103 11.30 23.07 13.47
CA SER A 103 10.38 22.14 14.13
C SER A 103 11.08 21.33 15.25
N PRO A 104 11.42 21.96 16.40
CA PRO A 104 12.21 21.31 17.46
C PRO A 104 11.55 20.10 18.13
N ARG A 105 10.23 19.93 17.97
CA ARG A 105 9.45 18.84 18.55
C ARG A 105 9.21 17.68 17.57
N THR A 106 9.55 17.85 16.30
CA THR A 106 9.41 16.81 15.28
C THR A 106 10.61 15.89 15.35
N ILE A 107 10.38 14.59 15.19
CA ILE A 107 11.46 13.62 15.07
C ILE A 107 12.08 13.81 13.68
N ILE A 108 13.36 14.19 13.64
CA ILE A 108 14.10 14.42 12.40
C ILE A 108 15.39 13.60 12.44
N ARG A 109 15.59 12.76 11.43
CA ARG A 109 16.76 11.87 11.32
C ARG A 109 17.30 11.85 9.90
N GLY A 110 18.61 11.60 9.78
CA GLY A 110 19.19 11.22 8.50
C GLY A 110 18.98 9.73 8.30
N ASP A 111 18.58 9.32 7.11
CA ASP A 111 18.33 7.92 6.76
C ASP A 111 18.94 7.60 5.40
N GLY A 112 20.15 7.04 5.41
CA GLY A 112 20.90 6.66 4.21
C GLY A 112 21.20 7.85 3.28
N GLN A 113 20.18 8.25 2.51
CA GLN A 113 20.23 9.24 1.44
C GLN A 113 19.38 10.49 1.71
N VAL A 114 18.44 10.42 2.65
CA VAL A 114 17.44 11.47 2.89
C VAL A 114 17.48 11.98 4.32
N VAL A 115 16.83 13.11 4.58
CA VAL A 115 16.43 13.57 5.91
C VAL A 115 14.95 13.29 6.07
N VAL A 116 14.61 12.41 7.01
CA VAL A 116 13.23 12.00 7.32
C VAL A 116 12.68 12.89 8.43
N LEU A 117 11.50 13.47 8.20
CA LEU A 117 10.70 14.17 9.21
C LEU A 117 9.46 13.34 9.50
N GLU A 118 9.34 12.81 10.72
CA GLU A 118 8.24 11.93 11.09
C GLU A 118 7.07 12.72 11.70
N TYR A 119 5.88 12.52 11.15
CA TYR A 119 4.63 13.05 11.69
C TYR A 119 3.69 11.92 12.11
N LYS A 120 2.54 12.28 12.66
CA LYS A 120 1.60 11.31 13.26
C LYS A 120 1.08 10.27 12.25
N ASP A 121 0.91 10.67 10.99
CA ASP A 121 0.16 9.94 9.97
C ASP A 121 0.88 9.89 8.61
N TYR A 122 2.07 10.48 8.52
CA TYR A 122 2.94 10.43 7.34
C TYR A 122 4.37 10.85 7.70
N ASP A 123 5.30 10.49 6.84
CA ASP A 123 6.69 10.92 6.88
C ASP A 123 7.00 11.79 5.65
N VAL A 124 7.90 12.75 5.80
CA VAL A 124 8.51 13.49 4.68
C VAL A 124 9.94 12.98 4.51
N GLU A 125 10.23 12.37 3.36
CA GLU A 125 11.57 11.97 2.96
C GLU A 125 12.17 13.06 2.07
N LEU A 126 12.97 13.94 2.66
CA LEU A 126 13.61 15.04 1.94
C LEU A 126 14.99 14.64 1.44
N LEU A 127 15.19 14.60 0.13
CA LEU A 127 16.45 14.35 -0.56
C LEU A 127 17.17 15.69 -0.84
N PRO A 128 18.24 16.06 -0.11
CA PRO A 128 19.05 17.20 -0.51
C PRO A 128 19.85 16.81 -1.75
N CYS A 129 19.79 17.62 -2.80
CA CYS A 129 20.45 17.30 -4.05
C CYS A 129 21.06 18.53 -4.72
N PHE A 130 21.80 18.30 -5.79
CA PHE A 130 22.42 19.34 -6.61
C PHE A 130 22.09 19.05 -8.07
N GLU A 131 21.62 20.05 -8.79
CA GLU A 131 21.36 19.92 -10.22
C GLU A 131 22.67 19.79 -11.01
N LEU A 132 22.68 18.87 -11.99
CA LEU A 132 23.77 18.64 -12.93
C LEU A 132 23.45 19.27 -14.29
N GLU A 133 24.46 19.43 -15.13
CA GLU A 133 24.33 20.07 -16.45
C GLU A 133 23.35 19.34 -17.40
N ASP A 134 23.13 18.04 -17.19
CA ASP A 134 22.18 17.23 -17.96
C ASP A 134 20.75 17.23 -17.39
N GLY A 135 20.49 18.06 -16.36
CA GLY A 135 19.20 18.16 -15.67
C GLY A 135 18.93 17.02 -14.67
N SER A 136 19.87 16.08 -14.49
CA SER A 136 19.78 15.10 -13.41
C SER A 136 20.27 15.68 -12.08
N PHE A 137 20.09 14.94 -10.99
CA PHE A 137 20.46 15.39 -9.65
C PHE A 137 21.53 14.51 -9.03
N LEU A 138 22.56 15.14 -8.46
CA LEU A 138 23.54 14.52 -7.59
C LEU A 138 23.06 14.58 -6.13
N TYR A 139 23.08 13.48 -5.40
CA TYR A 139 22.60 13.40 -4.02
C TYR A 139 23.53 12.62 -3.09
N PRO A 140 23.50 12.87 -1.77
CA PRO A 140 24.34 12.19 -0.81
C PRO A 140 23.82 10.77 -0.53
N ASP A 141 24.71 9.79 -0.49
CA ASP A 141 24.46 8.49 0.15
C ASP A 141 25.49 8.31 1.26
N SER A 142 25.04 8.34 2.51
CA SER A 142 25.91 8.28 3.70
C SER A 142 26.37 6.86 4.06
N ASN A 143 25.85 5.83 3.40
CA ASN A 143 26.17 4.44 3.71
C ASN A 143 27.62 4.08 3.32
N ASN A 144 28.21 3.13 4.06
CA ASN A 144 29.51 2.53 3.75
C ASN A 144 30.64 3.56 3.51
N GLY A 145 30.73 4.58 4.36
CA GLY A 145 31.76 5.61 4.28
C GLY A 145 31.40 6.83 3.42
N GLY A 146 30.25 6.82 2.74
CA GLY A 146 29.73 7.96 2.00
C GLY A 146 30.11 7.97 0.52
N ARG A 147 29.16 8.31 -0.35
CA ARG A 147 29.36 8.50 -1.79
C ARG A 147 28.31 9.44 -2.38
N TRP A 148 28.65 10.13 -3.46
CA TRP A 148 27.66 10.85 -4.26
C TRP A 148 27.03 9.89 -5.28
N ARG A 149 25.71 9.98 -5.47
CA ARG A 149 24.96 9.21 -6.48
C ARG A 149 24.13 10.15 -7.34
N THR A 150 23.64 9.65 -8.47
CA THR A 150 22.78 10.41 -9.38
C THR A 150 21.37 9.83 -9.43
N THR A 151 20.37 10.69 -9.62
CA THR A 151 18.96 10.33 -9.85
C THR A 151 18.35 11.29 -10.87
N ASN A 152 17.33 10.84 -11.60
CA ASN A 152 16.61 11.68 -12.53
C ASN A 152 15.09 11.38 -12.47
N PRO A 153 14.37 11.93 -11.48
CA PRO A 153 12.95 11.67 -11.30
C PRO A 153 12.06 12.44 -12.29
N LEU A 154 12.55 13.54 -12.87
CA LEU A 154 11.75 14.41 -13.74
C LEU A 154 11.20 13.69 -14.99
N PRO A 155 11.99 12.88 -15.73
CA PRO A 155 11.47 12.10 -16.84
C PRO A 155 10.31 11.17 -16.45
N GLU A 156 10.30 10.63 -15.23
CA GLU A 156 9.23 9.75 -14.76
C GLU A 156 7.95 10.51 -14.48
N ILE A 157 8.08 11.71 -13.89
CA ILE A 157 6.98 12.64 -13.67
C ILE A 157 6.38 13.07 -15.01
N THR A 158 7.22 13.56 -15.92
CA THR A 158 6.77 14.00 -17.25
C THR A 158 6.13 12.86 -18.04
N ALA A 159 6.70 11.65 -18.03
CA ALA A 159 6.09 10.51 -18.71
C ALA A 159 4.76 10.09 -18.08
N SER A 160 4.61 10.24 -16.76
CA SER A 160 3.34 10.04 -16.06
C SER A 160 2.30 11.05 -16.53
N GLU A 161 2.62 12.35 -16.49
CA GLU A 161 1.73 13.44 -16.90
C GLU A 161 1.27 13.29 -18.35
N ILE A 162 2.20 13.06 -19.28
CA ILE A 162 1.86 12.81 -20.69
C ILE A 162 0.91 11.61 -20.81
N LYS A 163 1.18 10.51 -20.09
CA LYS A 163 0.33 9.32 -20.18
C LYS A 163 -1.05 9.54 -19.54
N ILE A 164 -1.13 10.35 -18.49
CA ILE A 164 -2.42 10.77 -17.89
C ILE A 164 -3.23 11.51 -18.95
N ASP A 165 -2.65 12.49 -19.62
CA ASP A 165 -3.35 13.27 -20.65
C ASP A 165 -3.75 12.39 -21.85
N GLU A 166 -2.84 11.54 -22.35
CA GLU A 166 -3.09 10.63 -23.48
C GLU A 166 -4.16 9.56 -23.22
N THR A 167 -4.51 9.33 -21.95
CA THR A 167 -5.49 8.32 -21.55
C THR A 167 -6.68 8.93 -20.84
N ASN A 168 -6.89 10.24 -20.95
CA ASN A 168 -7.96 10.96 -20.25
C ASN A 168 -8.04 10.63 -18.74
N GLY A 169 -6.88 10.41 -18.11
CA GLY A 169 -6.77 10.02 -16.70
C GLY A 169 -6.83 8.52 -16.39
N HIS A 170 -7.18 7.65 -17.33
CA HIS A 170 -7.31 6.21 -17.08
C HIS A 170 -6.01 5.56 -16.62
N PHE A 171 -4.85 6.01 -17.10
CA PHE A 171 -3.55 5.56 -16.59
C PHE A 171 -3.40 5.81 -15.09
N LYS A 172 -3.77 7.00 -14.60
CA LYS A 172 -3.74 7.34 -13.18
C LYS A 172 -4.72 6.46 -12.41
N ASN A 173 -5.95 6.33 -12.90
CA ASN A 173 -6.99 5.54 -12.24
C ASN A 173 -6.55 4.08 -12.05
N VAL A 174 -5.97 3.47 -13.09
CA VAL A 174 -5.48 2.09 -13.01
C VAL A 174 -4.25 1.99 -12.08
N CYS A 175 -3.35 2.97 -12.09
CA CYS A 175 -2.25 3.05 -11.10
C CYS A 175 -2.78 3.11 -9.66
N ASN A 176 -3.88 3.83 -9.43
CA ASN A 176 -4.53 3.91 -8.11
C ASN A 176 -5.18 2.57 -7.73
N LEU A 177 -5.91 1.93 -8.66
CA LEU A 177 -6.53 0.62 -8.44
C LEU A 177 -5.49 -0.46 -8.10
N VAL A 178 -4.36 -0.50 -8.81
CA VAL A 178 -3.29 -1.48 -8.51
C VAL A 178 -2.67 -1.23 -7.13
N ARG A 179 -2.58 0.03 -6.67
CA ARG A 179 -2.14 0.34 -5.29
C ARG A 179 -3.17 -0.08 -4.25
N ALA A 180 -4.46 0.16 -4.51
CA ALA A 180 -5.53 -0.30 -3.64
C ALA A 180 -5.54 -1.83 -3.54
N TRP A 181 -5.39 -2.52 -4.66
CA TRP A 181 -5.24 -3.98 -4.72
C TRP A 181 -4.01 -4.47 -3.95
N LYS A 182 -2.83 -3.86 -4.14
CA LYS A 182 -1.62 -4.15 -3.36
C LYS A 182 -1.91 -4.07 -1.86
N ASN A 183 -2.54 -2.96 -1.44
CA ASN A 183 -2.83 -2.68 -0.06
C ASN A 183 -3.82 -3.68 0.54
N GLN A 184 -4.92 -3.96 -0.17
CA GLN A 184 -5.95 -4.90 0.27
C GLN A 184 -5.41 -6.34 0.34
N GLN A 185 -4.63 -6.77 -0.65
CA GLN A 185 -4.12 -8.15 -0.73
C GLN A 185 -2.84 -8.39 0.10
N GLY A 186 -2.31 -7.35 0.77
CA GLY A 186 -1.26 -7.48 1.77
C GLY A 186 0.11 -7.93 1.24
N PHE A 187 0.53 -7.44 0.07
CA PHE A 187 1.85 -7.80 -0.48
C PHE A 187 2.69 -6.60 -0.87
N LYS A 188 4.02 -6.78 -0.90
CA LYS A 188 4.97 -5.72 -1.23
C LYS A 188 5.07 -5.54 -2.75
N MET A 189 4.89 -4.31 -3.22
CA MET A 189 5.14 -3.91 -4.60
C MET A 189 5.52 -2.42 -4.63
N GLY A 190 6.64 -2.08 -5.26
CA GLY A 190 7.12 -0.70 -5.29
C GLY A 190 6.24 0.20 -6.16
N GLY A 191 5.97 1.43 -5.72
CA GLY A 191 5.10 2.36 -6.46
C GLY A 191 5.57 2.67 -7.88
N LEU A 192 6.88 2.89 -8.08
CA LEU A 192 7.45 3.10 -9.41
C LEU A 192 7.33 1.85 -10.30
N LEU A 193 7.37 0.64 -9.72
CA LEU A 193 7.13 -0.59 -10.47
C LEU A 193 5.67 -0.67 -10.95
N ILE A 194 4.71 -0.31 -10.10
CA ILE A 194 3.30 -0.22 -10.47
C ILE A 194 3.13 0.73 -11.65
N ASP A 195 3.63 1.97 -11.52
CA ASP A 195 3.51 3.00 -12.57
C ASP A 195 4.13 2.53 -13.89
N THR A 196 5.30 1.89 -13.80
CA THR A 196 6.02 1.35 -14.96
C THR A 196 5.25 0.22 -15.67
N LEU A 197 4.67 -0.72 -14.92
CA LEU A 197 3.96 -1.85 -15.50
C LEU A 197 2.61 -1.42 -16.08
N VAL A 198 1.89 -0.51 -15.41
CA VAL A 198 0.66 0.08 -15.94
C VAL A 198 0.96 0.91 -17.20
N TYR A 199 2.05 1.68 -17.22
CA TYR A 199 2.47 2.45 -18.39
C TYR A 199 2.71 1.53 -19.60
N LYS A 200 3.38 0.39 -19.37
CA LYS A 200 3.59 -0.64 -20.39
C LYS A 200 2.28 -1.28 -20.86
N PHE A 201 1.36 -1.55 -19.94
CA PHE A 201 0.05 -2.10 -20.26
C PHE A 201 -0.74 -1.17 -21.21
N PHE A 202 -0.83 0.13 -20.90
CA PHE A 202 -1.52 1.10 -21.77
C PHE A 202 -0.85 1.24 -23.14
N ASN A 203 0.50 1.22 -23.21
CA ASN A 203 1.20 1.24 -24.49
C ASN A 203 0.92 0.00 -25.35
N GLN A 204 0.62 -1.15 -24.74
CA GLN A 204 0.27 -2.39 -25.45
C GLN A 204 -1.24 -2.51 -25.73
N ASN A 205 -2.06 -1.73 -25.03
CA ASN A 205 -3.53 -1.82 -25.08
C ASN A 205 -4.15 -0.43 -25.24
N THR A 206 -3.77 0.27 -26.32
CA THR A 206 -4.22 1.64 -26.60
C THR A 206 -5.73 1.79 -26.74
N LYS A 207 -6.46 0.67 -26.94
CA LYS A 207 -7.92 0.62 -26.87
C LYS A 207 -8.49 1.17 -25.55
N TYR A 208 -7.72 1.15 -24.46
CA TYR A 208 -8.15 1.65 -23.16
C TYR A 208 -7.83 3.13 -22.91
N ASN A 209 -7.23 3.84 -23.87
CA ASN A 209 -6.97 5.28 -23.73
C ASN A 209 -8.27 6.10 -23.68
N GLU A 210 -9.32 5.59 -24.35
CA GLU A 210 -10.66 6.20 -24.42
C GLU A 210 -11.70 5.32 -23.72
N ALA A 211 -11.29 4.59 -22.66
CA ALA A 211 -12.18 3.72 -21.91
C ALA A 211 -13.28 4.53 -21.19
N GLU A 212 -14.37 3.88 -20.84
CA GLU A 212 -15.31 4.38 -19.84
C GLU A 212 -15.23 3.53 -18.57
N PHE A 213 -15.83 3.97 -17.46
CA PHE A 213 -15.86 3.15 -16.23
C PHE A 213 -16.57 1.81 -16.41
N SER A 214 -17.49 1.70 -17.38
CA SER A 214 -18.13 0.45 -17.79
C SER A 214 -17.14 -0.57 -18.39
N ASP A 215 -15.99 -0.12 -18.91
CA ASP A 215 -14.94 -1.00 -19.45
C ASP A 215 -14.01 -1.55 -18.37
N TYR A 216 -14.02 -1.00 -17.15
CA TYR A 216 -13.05 -1.33 -16.10
C TYR A 216 -13.05 -2.82 -15.70
N PRO A 217 -14.19 -3.52 -15.61
CA PRO A 217 -14.18 -4.96 -15.40
C PRO A 217 -13.34 -5.72 -16.45
N GLN A 218 -13.48 -5.37 -17.73
CA GLN A 218 -12.70 -5.99 -18.80
C GLN A 218 -11.24 -5.52 -18.78
N LEU A 219 -11.00 -4.24 -18.55
CA LEU A 219 -9.65 -3.68 -18.41
C LEU A 219 -8.87 -4.40 -17.32
N LEU A 220 -9.48 -4.64 -16.16
CA LEU A 220 -8.84 -5.33 -15.05
C LEU A 220 -8.56 -6.81 -15.36
N LYS A 221 -9.44 -7.50 -16.10
CA LYS A 221 -9.14 -8.85 -16.61
C LYS A 221 -7.90 -8.84 -17.48
N ASP A 222 -7.83 -7.93 -18.44
CA ASP A 222 -6.70 -7.81 -19.38
C ASP A 222 -5.42 -7.38 -18.64
N LEU A 223 -5.52 -6.49 -17.65
CA LEU A 223 -4.40 -6.06 -16.81
C LEU A 223 -3.85 -7.21 -15.95
N PHE A 224 -4.71 -7.94 -15.24
CA PHE A 224 -4.25 -9.07 -14.43
C PHE A 224 -3.73 -10.22 -15.31
N TYR A 225 -4.27 -10.37 -16.53
CA TYR A 225 -3.70 -11.27 -17.52
C TYR A 225 -2.29 -10.83 -17.92
N PHE A 226 -2.10 -9.56 -18.26
CA PHE A 226 -0.78 -9.00 -18.56
C PHE A 226 0.21 -9.22 -17.41
N LEU A 227 -0.18 -8.90 -16.18
CA LEU A 227 0.70 -9.01 -15.01
C LEU A 227 1.05 -10.46 -14.66
N LYS A 228 0.12 -11.43 -14.81
CA LYS A 228 0.39 -12.84 -14.48
C LYS A 228 1.34 -13.53 -15.46
N GLU A 229 1.45 -13.01 -16.69
CA GLU A 229 2.32 -13.57 -17.74
C GLU A 229 3.75 -13.02 -17.66
N LEU A 230 4.02 -12.04 -16.81
CA LEU A 230 5.37 -11.53 -16.59
C LEU A 230 6.24 -12.59 -15.90
N ASP A 231 7.53 -12.61 -16.24
CA ASP A 231 8.50 -13.47 -15.58
C ASP A 231 8.70 -13.04 -14.12
N LYS A 232 8.35 -13.94 -13.21
CA LYS A 232 8.48 -13.74 -11.75
C LYS A 232 9.93 -13.53 -11.33
N GLU A 233 10.88 -14.14 -12.05
CA GLU A 233 12.31 -14.12 -11.74
C GLU A 233 13.04 -13.00 -12.48
N GLN A 234 12.32 -12.17 -13.27
CA GLN A 234 12.92 -11.02 -13.93
C GLN A 234 13.58 -10.10 -12.90
N GLU A 235 14.84 -9.75 -13.14
CA GLU A 235 15.65 -8.98 -12.17
C GLU A 235 15.18 -7.53 -12.04
N TYR A 236 14.85 -6.87 -13.16
CA TYR A 236 14.42 -5.48 -13.17
C TYR A 236 13.55 -5.13 -14.39
N TRP A 237 12.82 -4.02 -14.29
CA TRP A 237 12.14 -3.37 -15.40
C TRP A 237 12.71 -1.97 -15.63
N LYS A 238 12.73 -1.51 -16.89
CA LYS A 238 13.02 -0.10 -17.19
C LYS A 238 11.83 0.77 -16.81
N ALA A 239 12.07 1.77 -15.98
CA ALA A 239 11.08 2.75 -15.51
C ALA A 239 10.47 3.56 -16.65
N LEU A 240 9.23 4.02 -16.48
CA LEU A 240 8.62 5.01 -17.37
C LEU A 240 9.43 6.31 -17.42
N GLY A 241 9.67 6.85 -18.61
CA GLY A 241 10.43 8.08 -18.82
C GLY A 241 11.95 7.92 -18.64
N SER A 242 12.41 7.69 -17.41
CA SER A 242 13.85 7.68 -17.06
C SER A 242 14.61 6.46 -17.58
N ASN A 243 13.90 5.36 -17.86
CA ASN A 243 14.48 4.04 -18.19
C ASN A 243 15.43 3.47 -17.13
N GLN A 244 15.46 4.04 -15.92
CA GLN A 244 16.27 3.49 -14.84
C GLN A 244 15.78 2.10 -14.43
N HIS A 245 16.66 1.30 -13.83
CA HIS A 245 16.32 -0.05 -13.41
C HIS A 245 15.45 -0.01 -12.14
N VAL A 246 14.23 -0.52 -12.27
CA VAL A 246 13.32 -0.82 -11.16
C VAL A 246 13.46 -2.29 -10.81
N TYR A 247 14.26 -2.58 -9.79
CA TYR A 247 14.56 -3.95 -9.39
C TYR A 247 13.34 -4.65 -8.79
N ASN A 248 13.14 -5.89 -9.22
CA ASN A 248 12.19 -6.80 -8.62
C ASN A 248 12.57 -7.08 -7.16
N LYS A 249 11.56 -7.32 -6.33
CA LYS A 249 11.77 -7.65 -4.91
C LYS A 249 11.63 -9.14 -4.69
N ASP A 250 10.43 -9.67 -4.88
CA ASP A 250 10.12 -11.09 -4.63
C ASP A 250 9.18 -11.70 -5.68
N GLY A 251 8.81 -10.94 -6.73
CA GLY A 251 7.88 -11.38 -7.78
C GLY A 251 6.48 -11.77 -7.28
N LYS A 252 6.11 -11.51 -6.01
CA LYS A 252 4.82 -11.96 -5.45
C LYS A 252 3.62 -11.38 -6.20
N PHE A 253 3.77 -10.18 -6.77
CA PHE A 253 2.72 -9.52 -7.55
C PHE A 253 2.27 -10.38 -8.75
N VAL A 254 3.17 -11.13 -9.40
CA VAL A 254 2.82 -12.04 -10.51
C VAL A 254 1.88 -13.16 -10.03
N THR A 255 2.20 -13.74 -8.87
CA THR A 255 1.36 -14.80 -8.27
C THR A 255 0.02 -14.25 -7.80
N LYS A 256 0.01 -13.06 -7.18
CA LYS A 256 -1.21 -12.38 -6.75
C LYS A 256 -2.07 -12.01 -7.97
N ALA A 257 -1.47 -11.53 -9.07
CA ALA A 257 -2.19 -11.21 -10.31
C ALA A 257 -2.82 -12.45 -10.93
N LYS A 258 -2.11 -13.60 -10.93
CA LYS A 258 -2.68 -14.89 -11.37
C LYS A 258 -3.93 -15.27 -10.56
N ASN A 259 -3.88 -15.09 -9.23
CA ASN A 259 -5.02 -15.35 -8.36
C ASN A 259 -6.18 -14.39 -8.66
N ALA A 260 -5.90 -13.10 -8.82
CA ALA A 260 -6.91 -12.10 -9.17
C ALA A 260 -7.58 -12.41 -10.51
N TYR A 261 -6.78 -12.68 -11.55
CA TYR A 261 -7.29 -13.07 -12.88
C TYR A 261 -8.21 -14.29 -12.81
N ASN A 262 -7.77 -15.36 -12.13
CA ASN A 262 -8.56 -16.57 -12.01
C ASN A 262 -9.90 -16.36 -11.28
N LYS A 263 -9.98 -15.37 -10.38
CA LYS A 263 -11.23 -15.03 -9.68
C LYS A 263 -12.25 -14.32 -10.56
N ILE A 264 -11.83 -13.62 -11.62
CA ILE A 264 -12.72 -12.73 -12.37
C ILE A 264 -12.88 -13.10 -13.84
N LYS A 265 -11.97 -13.89 -14.43
CA LYS A 265 -11.90 -14.15 -15.88
C LYS A 265 -13.20 -14.64 -16.51
N ASP A 266 -13.96 -15.49 -15.81
CA ASP A 266 -15.17 -16.15 -16.31
C ASP A 266 -16.47 -15.46 -15.86
N ILE A 267 -16.36 -14.37 -15.09
CA ILE A 267 -17.50 -13.63 -14.53
C ILE A 267 -17.96 -12.56 -15.52
N GLY A 268 -19.27 -12.41 -15.73
CA GLY A 268 -19.84 -11.34 -16.56
C GLY A 268 -19.57 -9.95 -15.97
N ASN A 269 -19.19 -8.98 -16.81
CA ASN A 269 -18.73 -7.65 -16.37
C ASN A 269 -19.75 -6.90 -15.51
N ASP A 270 -21.04 -7.01 -15.80
CA ASP A 270 -22.12 -6.30 -15.08
C ASP A 270 -22.85 -7.18 -14.05
N SER A 271 -22.31 -8.34 -13.71
CA SER A 271 -22.94 -9.26 -12.77
C SER A 271 -22.74 -8.83 -11.32
N ASN A 272 -23.70 -9.15 -10.43
CA ASN A 272 -23.55 -8.95 -8.98
C ASN A 272 -22.30 -9.65 -8.41
N GLU A 273 -21.92 -10.78 -9.01
CA GLU A 273 -20.71 -11.51 -8.63
C GLU A 273 -19.45 -10.69 -8.90
N MET A 274 -19.42 -9.88 -9.97
CA MET A 274 -18.31 -8.98 -10.26
C MET A 274 -18.12 -7.93 -9.17
N TYR A 275 -19.20 -7.35 -8.63
CA TYR A 275 -19.11 -6.40 -7.51
C TYR A 275 -18.48 -7.04 -6.27
N ALA A 276 -18.94 -8.24 -5.91
CA ALA A 276 -18.38 -8.98 -4.79
C ALA A 276 -16.88 -9.27 -5.01
N LYS A 277 -16.47 -9.61 -6.24
CA LYS A 277 -15.04 -9.79 -6.56
C LYS A 277 -14.24 -8.50 -6.55
N MET A 278 -14.80 -7.37 -6.96
CA MET A 278 -14.13 -6.08 -6.85
C MET A 278 -13.94 -5.67 -5.40
N GLN A 279 -14.94 -5.88 -4.54
CA GLN A 279 -14.82 -5.64 -3.10
C GLN A 279 -13.81 -6.59 -2.45
N GLU A 280 -13.74 -7.85 -2.87
CA GLU A 280 -12.71 -8.80 -2.43
C GLU A 280 -11.28 -8.34 -2.83
N LEU A 281 -11.13 -7.78 -4.04
CA LEU A 281 -9.84 -7.35 -4.58
C LEU A 281 -9.36 -6.01 -4.01
N PHE A 282 -10.26 -5.05 -3.81
CA PHE A 282 -9.95 -3.66 -3.47
C PHE A 282 -10.32 -3.25 -2.04
N GLY A 283 -11.13 -4.06 -1.35
CA GLY A 283 -11.57 -3.80 0.01
C GLY A 283 -12.96 -3.20 0.09
N THR A 284 -13.42 -3.00 1.33
CA THR A 284 -14.82 -2.66 1.66
C THR A 284 -15.24 -1.26 1.23
N LYS A 285 -14.26 -0.40 0.90
CA LYS A 285 -14.49 0.93 0.32
C LYS A 285 -14.91 0.87 -1.15
N PHE A 286 -14.71 -0.26 -1.84
CA PHE A 286 -15.36 -0.47 -3.12
C PHE A 286 -16.85 -0.73 -2.90
N PRO A 287 -17.76 0.05 -3.51
CA PRO A 287 -19.18 -0.07 -3.21
C PRO A 287 -19.79 -1.41 -3.65
N ASN A 288 -20.55 -2.05 -2.75
CA ASN A 288 -21.30 -3.27 -3.03
C ASN A 288 -22.66 -3.25 -2.34
N LEU A 289 -23.62 -2.57 -2.98
CA LEU A 289 -24.94 -2.33 -2.39
C LEU A 289 -25.75 -3.61 -2.15
N VAL A 290 -25.53 -4.65 -2.95
CA VAL A 290 -26.27 -5.92 -2.81
C VAL A 290 -25.87 -6.61 -1.51
N GLU A 291 -24.57 -6.75 -1.26
CA GLU A 291 -24.05 -7.38 -0.05
C GLU A 291 -24.42 -6.58 1.20
N GLU A 292 -24.30 -5.24 1.14
CA GLU A 292 -24.76 -4.37 2.23
C GLU A 292 -26.24 -4.55 2.57
N GLN A 293 -27.11 -4.66 1.55
CA GLN A 293 -28.54 -4.85 1.76
C GLN A 293 -28.85 -6.22 2.38
N VAL A 294 -28.14 -7.27 1.93
CA VAL A 294 -28.28 -8.61 2.49
C VAL A 294 -27.87 -8.64 3.96
N GLU A 295 -26.72 -8.08 4.31
CA GLU A 295 -26.28 -8.00 5.70
C GLU A 295 -27.24 -7.17 6.57
N LYS A 296 -27.64 -5.98 6.11
CA LYS A 296 -28.62 -5.12 6.81
C LYS A 296 -29.93 -5.87 7.08
N SER A 297 -30.40 -6.67 6.11
CA SER A 297 -31.58 -7.52 6.26
C SER A 297 -31.40 -8.58 7.34
N LEU A 298 -30.26 -9.30 7.35
CA LEU A 298 -29.96 -10.33 8.35
C LEU A 298 -29.85 -9.77 9.77
N PHE A 299 -29.18 -8.62 9.94
CA PHE A 299 -29.11 -7.95 11.24
C PHE A 299 -30.49 -7.57 11.77
N THR A 300 -31.35 -7.03 10.90
CA THR A 300 -32.73 -6.68 11.24
C THR A 300 -33.56 -7.91 11.60
N GLN A 301 -33.46 -8.99 10.79
CA GLN A 301 -34.23 -10.22 10.98
C GLN A 301 -33.90 -10.93 12.30
N PHE A 302 -32.62 -11.01 12.66
CA PHE A 302 -32.18 -11.75 13.84
C PHE A 302 -31.96 -10.88 15.08
N ALA A 303 -32.20 -9.57 14.99
CA ALA A 303 -31.93 -8.60 16.07
C ALA A 303 -30.51 -8.73 16.65
N SER A 304 -29.55 -9.12 15.80
CA SER A 304 -28.14 -9.31 16.17
C SER A 304 -27.38 -7.99 16.05
N LYS A 305 -26.30 -7.82 16.82
CA LYS A 305 -25.48 -6.60 16.77
C LYS A 305 -24.38 -6.73 15.73
N ASN A 306 -24.17 -5.67 14.94
CA ASN A 306 -22.99 -5.58 14.10
C ASN A 306 -21.79 -5.10 14.94
N THR A 307 -20.80 -5.97 15.11
CA THR A 307 -19.54 -5.71 15.83
C THR A 307 -18.37 -5.58 14.88
N GLU A 308 -18.62 -5.52 13.56
CA GLU A 308 -17.55 -5.44 12.57
C GLU A 308 -16.86 -4.08 12.57
N GLU A 309 -15.54 -4.12 12.70
CA GLU A 309 -14.65 -2.99 12.49
C GLU A 309 -13.81 -3.20 11.24
N PHE A 310 -13.45 -2.10 10.57
CA PHE A 310 -12.56 -2.09 9.41
C PHE A 310 -11.29 -1.32 9.78
N ILE A 311 -10.12 -1.86 9.42
CA ILE A 311 -8.85 -1.26 9.81
C ILE A 311 -8.66 0.10 9.12
N GLU A 312 -9.22 0.23 7.93
CA GLU A 312 -9.22 1.41 7.06
C GLU A 312 -9.98 2.58 7.69
N ASP A 313 -10.91 2.33 8.62
CA ASP A 313 -11.64 3.36 9.36
C ASP A 313 -10.82 3.90 10.55
N ARG A 314 -9.79 3.15 10.99
CA ARG A 314 -8.95 3.48 12.14
C ARG A 314 -7.59 4.07 11.73
N TYR A 315 -7.03 3.60 10.62
CA TYR A 315 -5.68 3.94 10.19
C TYR A 315 -5.57 4.05 8.66
N PRO A 316 -4.75 4.98 8.15
CA PRO A 316 -4.27 4.91 6.77
C PRO A 316 -3.60 3.57 6.47
N VAL A 317 -3.79 3.05 5.25
CA VAL A 317 -3.20 1.80 4.79
C VAL A 317 -2.21 2.07 3.67
N ASP A 318 -0.95 1.72 3.89
CA ASP A 318 0.09 1.73 2.87
C ASP A 318 1.05 0.57 3.09
N ILE A 319 0.82 -0.52 2.36
CA ILE A 319 1.55 -1.78 2.55
C ILE A 319 2.95 -1.70 1.93
N ARG A 320 3.96 -1.88 2.78
CA ARG A 320 5.39 -1.81 2.41
C ARG A 320 6.18 -3.04 2.83
N TYR A 321 5.64 -3.83 3.75
CA TYR A 321 6.22 -5.06 4.27
C TYR A 321 5.28 -6.23 4.01
N SER A 322 5.80 -7.44 4.17
CA SER A 322 5.00 -8.66 4.11
C SER A 322 4.92 -9.28 5.49
N VAL A 323 3.74 -9.74 5.85
CA VAL A 323 3.51 -10.60 7.01
C VAL A 323 2.74 -11.82 6.51
N SER A 324 2.81 -12.94 7.23
CA SER A 324 2.04 -14.13 6.89
C SER A 324 1.49 -14.77 8.15
N ILE A 325 0.20 -15.08 8.14
CA ILE A 325 -0.45 -15.78 9.24
C ILE A 325 -0.23 -17.28 9.06
N ASP A 326 0.36 -17.91 10.07
CA ASP A 326 0.31 -19.35 10.26
C ASP A 326 -0.80 -19.71 11.23
N CYS A 327 -1.41 -20.87 11.03
CA CYS A 327 -2.44 -21.39 11.93
C CYS A 327 -2.17 -22.87 12.23
N PHE A 328 -2.12 -23.21 13.52
CA PHE A 328 -2.11 -24.57 14.01
C PHE A 328 -3.48 -24.96 14.56
N VAL A 329 -3.95 -26.12 14.13
CA VAL A 329 -5.19 -26.74 14.58
C VAL A 329 -4.86 -27.84 15.59
N SER A 330 -5.54 -27.80 16.73
CA SER A 330 -5.44 -28.83 17.77
C SER A 330 -6.82 -29.36 18.16
N GLN A 331 -6.85 -30.61 18.63
CA GLN A 331 -8.05 -31.31 19.11
C GLN A 331 -7.66 -32.29 20.22
N ASP A 332 -8.62 -32.72 21.02
CA ASP A 332 -8.37 -33.74 22.04
C ASP A 332 -8.06 -35.08 21.34
N GLY A 333 -6.87 -35.65 21.54
CA GLY A 333 -6.43 -36.88 20.90
C GLY A 333 -4.91 -37.02 20.80
N TRP A 334 -4.43 -37.96 19.96
CA TRP A 334 -2.99 -38.30 19.82
C TRP A 334 -2.20 -37.38 18.87
N ARG A 335 -2.90 -36.50 18.13
CA ARG A 335 -2.29 -35.51 17.23
C ARG A 335 -2.61 -34.11 17.74
N ASP A 336 -1.64 -33.53 18.44
CA ASP A 336 -1.86 -32.30 19.22
C ASP A 336 -1.75 -31.02 18.39
N ARG A 337 -1.13 -31.04 17.20
CA ARG A 337 -1.01 -29.87 16.31
C ARG A 337 -0.88 -30.24 14.84
N THR A 338 -1.74 -29.70 13.99
CA THR A 338 -1.68 -29.82 12.51
C THR A 338 -1.76 -28.44 11.88
N PRO A 339 -0.86 -28.06 10.94
CA PRO A 339 -0.99 -26.81 10.19
C PRO A 339 -2.30 -26.76 9.40
N LEU A 340 -3.02 -25.64 9.48
CA LEU A 340 -4.30 -25.45 8.78
C LEU A 340 -4.18 -25.65 7.27
N ARG A 341 -3.06 -25.24 6.67
CA ARG A 341 -2.78 -25.42 5.23
C ARG A 341 -2.80 -26.87 4.74
N HIS A 342 -2.67 -27.84 5.63
CA HIS A 342 -2.76 -29.27 5.31
C HIS A 342 -4.18 -29.85 5.48
N LEU A 343 -5.15 -29.02 5.89
CA LEU A 343 -6.52 -29.44 6.17
C LEU A 343 -7.47 -28.81 5.13
N PRO A 344 -8.10 -29.62 4.26
CA PRO A 344 -9.00 -29.09 3.24
C PRO A 344 -10.31 -28.55 3.83
N PHE A 345 -10.74 -29.12 4.95
CA PHE A 345 -11.88 -28.66 5.75
C PHE A 345 -11.64 -28.95 7.23
N LEU A 346 -12.33 -28.22 8.09
CA LEU A 346 -12.21 -28.30 9.52
C LEU A 346 -13.58 -28.58 10.14
N ARG A 347 -13.65 -29.57 11.04
CA ARG A 347 -14.87 -29.81 11.82
C ARG A 347 -15.07 -28.70 12.86
N SER A 348 -16.30 -28.56 13.36
CA SER A 348 -16.54 -27.74 14.55
C SER A 348 -15.82 -28.35 15.76
N ASP A 349 -15.65 -27.52 16.77
CA ASP A 349 -14.96 -27.79 18.02
C ASP A 349 -13.48 -28.16 17.87
N LYS A 350 -12.73 -27.25 17.25
CA LYS A 350 -11.28 -27.28 17.12
C LYS A 350 -10.69 -26.04 17.74
N ARG A 351 -9.51 -26.18 18.34
CA ARG A 351 -8.76 -25.07 18.90
C ARG A 351 -7.77 -24.60 17.85
N LEU A 352 -7.84 -23.32 17.50
CA LEU A 352 -7.00 -22.65 16.53
C LEU A 352 -6.00 -21.77 17.26
N GLU A 353 -4.74 -21.84 16.87
CA GLU A 353 -3.71 -20.91 17.30
C GLU A 353 -3.08 -20.28 16.06
N PHE A 354 -3.34 -19.00 15.89
CA PHE A 354 -2.76 -18.16 14.86
C PHE A 354 -1.49 -17.50 15.37
N SER A 355 -0.51 -17.38 14.49
CA SER A 355 0.76 -16.73 14.78
C SER A 355 1.31 -16.04 13.56
N ILE A 356 2.07 -14.98 13.79
CA ILE A 356 2.95 -14.37 12.79
C ILE A 356 4.40 -14.45 13.25
N GLU A 357 5.32 -14.49 12.30
CA GLU A 357 6.73 -14.20 12.60
C GLU A 357 6.90 -12.67 12.76
N PRO A 358 7.67 -12.21 13.76
CA PRO A 358 8.03 -10.80 13.87
C PRO A 358 8.72 -10.31 12.59
N LEU A 359 8.44 -9.07 12.19
CA LEU A 359 9.14 -8.45 11.07
C LEU A 359 10.60 -8.20 11.45
N ASP A 360 11.51 -8.47 10.51
CA ASP A 360 12.93 -8.13 10.64
C ASP A 360 13.13 -6.63 10.37
N VAL A 361 12.83 -5.82 11.38
CA VAL A 361 12.89 -4.35 11.35
C VAL A 361 13.48 -3.84 12.66
N ASP A 362 14.11 -2.66 12.61
CA ASP A 362 14.82 -2.03 13.73
C ASP A 362 13.96 -1.02 14.52
N TRP A 363 12.65 -0.99 14.26
CA TRP A 363 11.67 -0.12 14.92
C TRP A 363 10.52 -0.93 15.52
N ASP A 364 9.89 -0.38 16.56
CA ASP A 364 8.72 -0.99 17.20
C ASP A 364 7.43 -0.71 16.42
N TYR A 365 6.44 -1.59 16.58
CA TYR A 365 5.18 -1.57 15.85
C TYR A 365 4.07 -2.30 16.60
N ASP A 366 2.82 -1.92 16.41
CA ASP A 366 1.69 -2.63 17.01
C ASP A 366 1.21 -3.77 16.11
N VAL A 367 0.59 -4.78 16.73
CA VAL A 367 -0.03 -5.90 16.02
C VAL A 367 -1.48 -6.02 16.46
N LEU A 368 -2.39 -5.83 15.51
CA LEU A 368 -3.82 -6.02 15.73
C LEU A 368 -4.32 -7.23 14.95
N TRP A 369 -5.32 -7.90 15.50
CA TRP A 369 -5.96 -9.08 14.97
C TRP A 369 -7.46 -8.82 14.79
N LYS A 370 -8.02 -9.29 13.68
CA LYS A 370 -9.47 -9.36 13.46
C LYS A 370 -9.88 -10.80 13.29
N VAL A 371 -10.88 -11.23 14.03
CA VAL A 371 -11.52 -12.54 13.86
C VAL A 371 -12.93 -12.29 13.37
N ARG A 372 -13.21 -12.63 12.11
CA ARG A 372 -14.55 -12.46 11.55
C ARG A 372 -15.30 -13.77 11.54
N ASN A 373 -16.51 -13.72 12.09
CA ASN A 373 -17.53 -14.75 11.93
C ASN A 373 -18.75 -14.17 11.23
N VAL A 374 -19.06 -14.66 10.03
CA VAL A 374 -20.25 -14.26 9.25
C VAL A 374 -21.12 -15.46 8.88
N GLY A 375 -22.32 -15.15 8.40
CA GLY A 375 -23.31 -16.11 7.93
C GLY A 375 -24.50 -16.27 8.87
N GLU A 376 -25.58 -16.84 8.35
CA GLU A 376 -26.87 -16.95 9.03
C GLU A 376 -26.77 -17.61 10.41
N ILE A 377 -25.95 -18.65 10.56
CA ILE A 377 -25.74 -19.36 11.83
C ILE A 377 -25.08 -18.45 12.88
N ALA A 378 -24.20 -17.53 12.46
CA ALA A 378 -23.57 -16.55 13.34
C ALA A 378 -24.62 -15.56 13.88
N HIS A 379 -25.52 -15.08 13.01
CA HIS A 379 -26.64 -14.20 13.38
C HIS A 379 -27.64 -14.90 14.31
N GLN A 380 -28.06 -16.13 13.98
CA GLN A 380 -28.99 -16.91 14.80
C GLN A 380 -28.47 -17.16 16.23
N ARG A 381 -27.15 -17.23 16.41
CA ARG A 381 -26.51 -17.52 17.71
C ARG A 381 -25.99 -16.28 18.44
N ASP A 382 -26.17 -15.08 17.87
CA ASP A 382 -25.56 -13.82 18.35
C ASP A 382 -24.05 -13.95 18.57
N LYS A 383 -23.35 -14.59 17.61
CA LYS A 383 -21.89 -14.80 17.63
C LYS A 383 -21.19 -14.11 16.47
N ILE A 384 -21.78 -13.04 15.96
CA ILE A 384 -21.14 -12.12 15.02
C ILE A 384 -19.93 -11.52 15.73
N ARG A 385 -18.76 -11.66 15.11
CA ARG A 385 -17.51 -11.06 15.54
C ARG A 385 -16.88 -10.37 14.35
N GLY A 386 -16.26 -9.23 14.58
CA GLY A 386 -15.42 -8.52 13.61
C GLY A 386 -14.62 -7.39 14.24
N GLU A 387 -14.49 -7.38 15.57
CA GLU A 387 -13.73 -6.37 16.32
C GLU A 387 -12.23 -6.53 16.06
N ILE A 388 -11.50 -5.41 16.05
CA ILE A 388 -10.05 -5.38 15.85
C ILE A 388 -9.38 -5.17 17.21
N THR A 389 -8.67 -6.20 17.68
CA THR A 389 -8.13 -6.29 19.04
C THR A 389 -6.65 -6.68 19.06
N GLU A 390 -6.00 -6.54 20.22
CA GLU A 390 -4.66 -7.11 20.42
C GLU A 390 -4.70 -8.64 20.53
N GLY A 391 -3.55 -9.30 20.32
CA GLY A 391 -3.44 -10.74 20.45
C GLY A 391 -3.73 -11.25 21.88
N ASN A 392 -4.60 -12.24 22.01
CA ASN A 392 -4.97 -12.82 23.32
C ASN A 392 -3.94 -13.84 23.86
N LEU A 393 -2.84 -14.10 23.13
CA LEU A 393 -1.72 -14.93 23.55
C LEU A 393 -0.37 -14.21 23.36
N GLY A 394 -0.38 -12.90 23.62
CA GLY A 394 0.71 -11.97 23.37
C GLY A 394 0.63 -11.35 21.97
N LYS A 395 1.47 -10.34 21.75
CA LYS A 395 1.48 -9.48 20.54
C LYS A 395 1.36 -10.25 19.21
N TYR A 396 2.13 -11.33 19.05
CA TYR A 396 2.25 -12.07 17.79
C TYR A 396 1.35 -13.30 17.67
N ARG A 397 0.44 -13.54 18.62
CA ARG A 397 -0.37 -14.78 18.64
C ARG A 397 -1.80 -14.52 19.07
N HIS A 398 -2.71 -15.27 18.46
CA HIS A 398 -4.14 -15.23 18.77
C HIS A 398 -4.71 -16.65 18.82
N LYS A 399 -5.56 -16.93 19.79
CA LYS A 399 -6.28 -18.20 19.95
C LYS A 399 -7.76 -18.03 19.70
N GLU A 400 -8.34 -19.00 19.01
CA GLU A 400 -9.76 -19.04 18.71
C GLU A 400 -10.29 -20.49 18.76
N ARG A 401 -11.62 -20.65 18.79
CA ARG A 401 -12.28 -21.95 18.75
C ARG A 401 -13.38 -21.99 17.68
N THR A 402 -13.46 -23.09 16.94
CA THR A 402 -14.47 -23.24 15.88
C THR A 402 -15.83 -23.67 16.44
N GLU A 403 -16.65 -22.74 16.91
CA GLU A 403 -17.87 -23.08 17.64
C GLU A 403 -19.08 -23.42 16.75
N PHE A 404 -19.10 -22.97 15.50
CA PHE A 404 -20.21 -23.20 14.57
C PHE A 404 -19.75 -23.20 13.11
N LYS A 405 -20.63 -23.66 12.21
CA LYS A 405 -20.39 -23.65 10.76
C LYS A 405 -20.62 -22.24 10.21
N GLY A 406 -19.75 -21.77 9.33
CA GLY A 406 -19.85 -20.46 8.70
C GLY A 406 -18.53 -20.06 8.04
N GLU A 407 -18.57 -19.00 7.25
CA GLU A 407 -17.35 -18.38 6.77
C GLU A 407 -16.64 -17.72 7.95
N HIS A 408 -15.39 -18.12 8.12
CA HIS A 408 -14.53 -17.68 9.20
C HIS A 408 -13.20 -17.28 8.60
N TYR A 409 -12.73 -16.09 8.91
CA TYR A 409 -11.40 -15.65 8.52
C TYR A 409 -10.75 -14.87 9.65
N VAL A 410 -9.43 -14.87 9.64
CA VAL A 410 -8.60 -14.07 10.54
C VAL A 410 -7.72 -13.15 9.73
N GLU A 411 -7.65 -11.89 10.15
CA GLU A 411 -6.74 -10.90 9.60
C GLU A 411 -5.76 -10.45 10.68
N VAL A 412 -4.58 -10.03 10.23
CA VAL A 412 -3.56 -9.40 11.05
C VAL A 412 -3.12 -8.10 10.40
N TYR A 413 -2.83 -7.10 11.22
CA TYR A 413 -2.36 -5.79 10.77
C TYR A 413 -1.14 -5.39 11.59
N ILE A 414 -0.09 -4.95 10.90
CA ILE A 414 1.11 -4.37 11.49
C ILE A 414 1.04 -2.86 11.37
N ILE A 415 1.14 -2.15 12.48
CA ILE A 415 0.97 -0.70 12.54
C ILE A 415 2.27 -0.04 12.98
N LYS A 416 2.78 0.86 12.14
CA LYS A 416 3.94 1.70 12.44
C LYS A 416 3.50 3.16 12.36
N ASN A 417 3.77 3.96 13.39
CA ASN A 417 3.44 5.40 13.40
C ASN A 417 2.00 5.68 12.92
N GLY A 418 1.02 4.91 13.41
CA GLY A 418 -0.39 5.09 13.03
C GLY A 418 -0.75 4.70 11.59
N ILE A 419 0.10 3.98 10.87
CA ILE A 419 -0.13 3.52 9.50
C ILE A 419 -0.07 1.99 9.45
N VAL A 420 -1.00 1.35 8.74
CA VAL A 420 -0.92 -0.09 8.45
C VAL A 420 0.12 -0.33 7.36
N VAL A 421 1.24 -0.96 7.74
CA VAL A 421 2.40 -1.17 6.85
C VAL A 421 2.55 -2.62 6.36
N ALA A 422 1.83 -3.56 6.97
CA ALA A 422 1.64 -4.92 6.50
C ALA A 422 0.29 -5.47 6.97
N ARG A 423 -0.32 -6.33 6.16
CA ARG A 423 -1.50 -7.11 6.53
C ARG A 423 -1.45 -8.49 5.90
N ASP A 424 -2.18 -9.42 6.48
CA ASP A 424 -2.47 -10.71 5.84
C ASP A 424 -3.85 -11.21 6.29
N LYS A 425 -4.43 -12.12 5.51
CA LYS A 425 -5.72 -12.75 5.76
C LYS A 425 -5.63 -14.25 5.52
N ILE A 426 -6.17 -15.03 6.45
CA ILE A 426 -6.31 -16.47 6.31
C ILE A 426 -7.78 -16.89 6.47
N ASP A 427 -8.30 -17.59 5.47
CA ASP A 427 -9.62 -18.21 5.55
C ASP A 427 -9.55 -19.54 6.29
N VAL A 428 -10.52 -19.80 7.15
CA VAL A 428 -10.63 -21.03 7.93
C VAL A 428 -11.85 -21.83 7.44
N PRO A 429 -11.63 -22.96 6.74
CA PRO A 429 -12.71 -23.69 6.10
C PRO A 429 -13.48 -24.58 7.10
N ILE A 430 -14.41 -24.02 7.89
CA ILE A 430 -15.19 -24.79 8.88
C ILE A 430 -16.41 -25.46 8.22
N ASN A 431 -16.32 -26.77 7.97
CA ASN A 431 -17.37 -27.60 7.37
C ASN A 431 -17.94 -27.04 6.04
N ILE A 432 -17.11 -26.36 5.25
CA ILE A 432 -17.43 -25.92 3.89
C ILE A 432 -16.84 -26.96 2.94
N ASP A 433 -17.68 -27.71 2.22
CA ASP A 433 -17.23 -28.53 1.10
C ASP A 433 -16.69 -27.58 0.02
N ARG A 434 -15.37 -27.55 -0.18
CA ARG A 434 -14.71 -26.74 -1.22
C ARG A 434 -15.19 -27.05 -2.66
N ALA A 435 -15.98 -28.12 -2.85
CA ALA A 435 -16.64 -28.46 -4.11
C ALA A 435 -17.71 -27.43 -4.57
N ARG A 436 -18.05 -26.43 -3.74
CA ARG A 436 -19.03 -25.38 -4.09
C ARG A 436 -18.43 -23.98 -4.33
N ILE A 437 -17.11 -23.80 -4.24
CA ILE A 437 -16.43 -22.50 -4.46
C ILE A 437 -15.55 -22.54 -5.73
N SER A 438 -15.79 -23.51 -6.61
CA SER A 438 -15.15 -23.54 -7.92
C SER A 438 -16.22 -23.76 -9.00
N VAL A 439 -16.78 -22.65 -9.46
CA VAL A 439 -17.11 -22.41 -10.87
C VAL A 439 -16.57 -21.02 -11.19
#